data_AF-A0A7X4B480-F1
#
_entry.id   AF-A0A7X4B480-F1
#
_cell.length_a   1.000
_cell.length_b   1.000
_cell.length_c   1.000
_cell.angle_alpha   90.00
_cell.angle_beta   90.00
_cell.angle_gamma   90.00
#
_symmetry.space_group_name_H-M   'P 1'
#
loop_
_entity.id
_entity.type
_entity.pdbx_description
1 polymer ?
#
loop_
_entity_poly.entity_id
_entity_poly.type
_entity_poly.pdbx_seq_one_letter_code
_entity_poly.pdbx_strand_id
1 'polypeptide(L)'
;MRAGVLGKSSIVELLNGYFINTWVFNSDLGRIFSLKEPIANRYKREGKSFDTTNPLAQAIIKGWKTGSKKGSPVDSFVISPEFELMGKQQIHKLERGINRQKYYYKFLKNALTGKEPGLGNIVLSREEPSQIVLDVLKTPVIGYADYTVIVIDTTAFEKGGKLTIEIEIGRADAEGYFYLVDGDDDLPITEFVTKDMVLARAWLEPEEAAQIEYSFARGQIFKFGATGCNYRNEKGTTNAFSVRISVED
;
A
#
# COMPACT_ATOMS: atom_id res chain seq x y z
N MET A 1 1.09 22.49 -12.29
CA MET A 1 -0.10 23.36 -12.53
C MET A 1 -0.50 23.96 -11.18
N ARG A 2 -0.61 25.29 -11.05
CA ARG A 2 -0.94 25.97 -9.76
C ARG A 2 -2.23 25.41 -9.18
N ALA A 3 -2.36 25.32 -7.85
CA ALA A 3 -3.61 24.92 -7.19
C ALA A 3 -4.72 25.97 -7.44
N GLY A 4 -5.32 25.95 -8.63
CA GLY A 4 -6.23 26.99 -9.10
C GLY A 4 -7.67 26.86 -8.63
N VAL A 5 -8.01 25.84 -7.84
CA VAL A 5 -9.42 25.52 -7.48
C VAL A 5 -9.68 25.55 -5.97
N LEU A 6 -8.78 26.15 -5.18
CA LEU A 6 -9.01 26.38 -3.76
C LEU A 6 -9.38 27.85 -3.52
N GLY A 7 -10.57 28.10 -2.97
CA GLY A 7 -11.13 29.45 -2.78
C GLY A 7 -10.47 30.32 -1.71
N LYS A 8 -9.29 29.93 -1.18
CA LYS A 8 -8.52 30.70 -0.20
C LYS A 8 -7.09 30.90 -0.70
N SER A 9 -6.76 32.16 -1.01
CA SER A 9 -5.47 32.59 -1.55
C SER A 9 -4.27 32.21 -0.68
N SER A 10 -4.38 32.30 0.65
CA SER A 10 -3.29 31.93 1.56
C SER A 10 -2.95 30.44 1.53
N ILE A 11 -3.94 29.57 1.31
CA ILE A 11 -3.71 28.12 1.16
C ILE A 11 -3.12 27.84 -0.22
N VAL A 12 -3.54 28.56 -1.25
CA VAL A 12 -2.98 28.45 -2.61
C VAL A 12 -1.51 28.90 -2.64
N GLU A 13 -1.17 29.98 -1.95
CA GLU A 13 0.21 30.50 -1.84
C GLU A 13 1.10 29.56 -1.03
N LEU A 14 0.62 29.05 0.11
CA LEU A 14 1.30 28.00 0.87
C LEU A 14 1.52 26.76 -0.01
N LEU A 15 0.48 26.29 -0.70
CA LEU A 15 0.60 25.10 -1.54
C LEU A 15 1.55 25.31 -2.72
N ASN A 16 1.56 26.48 -3.35
CA ASN A 16 2.50 26.77 -4.43
C ASN A 16 3.94 27.04 -3.93
N GLY A 17 4.12 27.42 -2.66
CA GLY A 17 5.43 27.63 -2.03
C GLY A 17 6.09 26.35 -1.52
N TYR A 18 5.30 25.34 -1.15
CA TYR A 18 5.79 24.08 -0.56
C TYR A 18 5.53 22.83 -1.40
N PHE A 19 4.66 22.90 -2.42
CA PHE A 19 4.27 21.73 -3.22
C PHE A 19 4.34 22.00 -4.73
N ILE A 20 5.00 21.10 -5.46
CA ILE A 20 5.00 21.07 -6.92
C ILE A 20 3.97 20.03 -7.37
N ASN A 21 2.83 20.47 -7.93
CA ASN A 21 1.95 19.59 -8.67
C ASN A 21 2.59 19.25 -10.03
N THR A 22 3.31 18.13 -10.09
CA THR A 22 3.83 17.57 -11.34
C THR A 22 2.89 16.50 -11.88
N TRP A 23 2.58 16.56 -13.17
CA TRP A 23 1.81 15.53 -13.85
C TRP A 23 2.78 14.71 -14.69
N VAL A 24 2.92 13.42 -14.39
CA VAL A 24 3.72 12.50 -15.21
C VAL A 24 2.77 11.61 -15.98
N PHE A 25 2.92 11.56 -17.31
CA PHE A 25 2.08 10.71 -18.13
C PHE A 25 2.37 9.24 -17.85
N ASN A 26 1.31 8.43 -17.74
CA ASN A 26 1.40 6.98 -17.57
C ASN A 26 2.30 6.31 -18.63
N SER A 27 2.35 6.85 -19.86
CA SER A 27 3.24 6.40 -20.94
C SER A 27 4.72 6.62 -20.67
N ASP A 28 5.07 7.73 -20.02
CA ASP A 28 6.46 8.05 -19.67
C ASP A 28 6.98 7.18 -18.52
N LEU A 29 6.06 6.46 -17.87
CA LEU A 29 6.27 5.63 -16.70
C LEU A 29 6.03 4.14 -16.99
N GLY A 30 5.83 3.77 -18.26
CA GLY A 30 5.66 2.39 -18.70
C GLY A 30 4.33 1.73 -18.32
N ARG A 31 3.28 2.49 -17.98
CA ARG A 31 2.00 1.98 -17.43
C ARG A 31 0.95 1.57 -18.47
N ILE A 32 1.31 1.44 -19.75
CA ILE A 32 0.37 1.11 -20.83
C ILE A 32 0.86 -0.10 -21.63
N PHE A 33 -0.07 -1.01 -21.94
CA PHE A 33 0.18 -2.30 -22.59
C PHE A 33 0.65 -2.18 -24.06
N SER A 34 0.38 -1.05 -24.71
CA SER A 34 0.87 -0.75 -26.05
C SER A 34 1.70 0.53 -26.02
N LEU A 35 3.00 0.38 -26.24
CA LEU A 35 3.92 1.51 -26.34
C LEU A 35 3.94 2.11 -27.76
N LYS A 36 3.27 1.51 -28.77
CA LYS A 36 3.37 1.92 -30.18
C LYS A 36 2.95 3.37 -30.44
N GLU A 37 1.76 3.77 -30.00
CA GLU A 37 1.26 5.15 -30.15
C GLU A 37 2.06 6.18 -29.31
N PRO A 38 2.38 5.92 -28.02
CA PRO A 38 3.21 6.81 -27.24
C PRO A 38 4.62 6.97 -27.78
N ILE A 39 5.26 5.88 -28.25
CA ILE A 39 6.57 5.92 -28.89
C ILE A 39 6.50 6.72 -30.19
N ALA A 40 5.48 6.51 -31.03
CA ALA A 40 5.27 7.29 -32.25
C ALA A 40 5.04 8.78 -31.96
N ASN A 41 4.31 9.11 -30.90
CA ASN A 41 4.12 10.49 -30.44
C ASN A 41 5.37 11.09 -29.77
N ARG A 42 6.26 10.27 -29.19
CA ARG A 42 7.56 10.67 -28.63
C ARG A 42 8.55 11.03 -29.74
N TYR A 43 8.58 10.25 -30.82
CA TYR A 43 9.37 10.56 -32.03
C TYR A 43 8.89 11.83 -32.75
N LYS A 44 7.58 12.13 -32.72
CA LYS A 44 7.03 13.40 -33.25
C LYS A 44 7.34 14.63 -32.40
N ARG A 45 7.77 14.48 -31.14
CA ARG A 45 7.92 15.57 -30.16
C ARG A 45 9.38 15.87 -29.77
N GLU A 46 10.37 15.27 -30.42
CA GLU A 46 11.81 15.40 -30.05
C GLU A 46 12.09 15.20 -28.54
N GLY A 47 11.24 14.44 -27.84
CA GLY A 47 11.25 14.38 -26.39
C GLY A 47 12.38 13.50 -25.85
N LYS A 48 13.21 14.04 -24.95
CA LYS A 48 14.13 13.24 -24.12
C LYS A 48 13.34 12.21 -23.31
N SER A 49 13.87 11.00 -23.17
CA SER A 49 13.28 9.96 -22.32
C SER A 49 13.10 10.48 -20.88
N PHE A 50 11.96 10.15 -20.27
CA PHE A 50 11.75 10.41 -18.84
C PHE A 50 12.83 9.69 -18.03
N ASP A 51 13.60 10.45 -17.26
CA ASP A 51 14.68 9.91 -16.45
C ASP A 51 14.10 9.21 -15.21
N THR A 52 13.96 7.89 -15.31
CA THR A 52 13.50 7.06 -14.20
C THR A 52 14.53 6.97 -13.07
N THR A 53 15.78 7.39 -13.28
CA THR A 53 16.82 7.39 -12.23
C THR A 53 16.75 8.60 -11.32
N ASN A 54 15.97 9.62 -11.69
CA ASN A 54 15.76 10.81 -10.86
C ASN A 54 15.11 10.43 -9.50
N PRO A 55 15.57 10.98 -8.37
CA PRO A 55 15.01 10.69 -7.04
C PRO A 55 13.49 10.87 -6.93
N LEU A 56 12.92 11.89 -7.57
CA LEU A 56 11.48 12.10 -7.61
C LEU A 56 10.77 10.99 -8.40
N ALA A 57 11.35 10.57 -9.53
CA ALA A 57 10.82 9.47 -10.32
C ALA A 57 10.84 8.15 -9.54
N GLN A 58 11.92 7.90 -8.79
CA GLN A 58 12.04 6.74 -7.90
C GLN A 58 11.01 6.77 -6.77
N ALA A 59 10.78 7.93 -6.14
CA ALA A 59 9.75 8.10 -5.11
C ALA A 59 8.33 7.79 -5.64
N ILE A 60 8.02 8.28 -6.84
CA ILE A 60 6.76 8.03 -7.54
C ILE A 60 6.61 6.53 -7.89
N ILE A 61 7.68 5.90 -8.43
CA ILE A 61 7.70 4.47 -8.77
C ILE A 61 7.53 3.61 -7.51
N LYS A 62 8.23 3.96 -6.42
CA LYS A 62 8.10 3.30 -5.10
C LYS A 62 6.66 3.37 -4.61
N GLY A 63 6.05 4.56 -4.64
CA GLY A 63 4.65 4.75 -4.26
C GLY A 63 3.65 3.95 -5.11
N TRP A 64 3.98 3.60 -6.36
CA TRP A 64 3.16 2.66 -7.11
C TRP A 64 3.36 1.21 -6.71
N LYS A 65 4.57 0.79 -6.37
CA LYS A 65 4.85 -0.61 -5.99
C LYS A 65 4.31 -0.94 -4.59
N THR A 66 4.28 0.02 -3.67
CA THR A 66 3.83 -0.21 -2.29
C THR A 66 2.29 -0.22 -2.20
N GLY A 67 1.66 -1.35 -1.86
CA GLY A 67 0.21 -1.40 -1.53
C GLY A 67 -0.78 -1.07 -2.66
N SER A 68 -0.35 -1.04 -3.93
CA SER A 68 -1.29 -0.99 -5.06
C SER A 68 -1.46 -2.37 -5.67
N LYS A 69 -2.71 -2.72 -5.98
CA LYS A 69 -3.00 -3.71 -7.03
C LYS A 69 -2.18 -3.34 -8.27
N LYS A 70 -1.46 -4.31 -8.82
CA LYS A 70 -0.62 -4.14 -10.01
C LYS A 70 -1.43 -3.40 -11.10
N GLY A 71 -1.03 -2.18 -11.43
CA GLY A 71 -1.70 -1.35 -12.44
C GLY A 71 -2.80 -0.39 -11.94
N SER A 72 -3.06 -0.27 -10.63
CA SER A 72 -4.03 0.73 -10.14
C SER A 72 -3.49 2.15 -10.34
N PRO A 73 -4.23 3.05 -10.98
CA PRO A 73 -3.90 4.47 -11.00
C PRO A 73 -3.94 5.00 -9.55
N VAL A 74 -2.90 5.75 -9.19
CA VAL A 74 -2.79 6.51 -7.94
C VAL A 74 -2.91 7.96 -8.35
N ASP A 75 -3.81 8.71 -7.71
CA ASP A 75 -4.13 10.08 -8.11
C ASP A 75 -3.35 11.13 -7.35
N SER A 76 -2.88 10.81 -6.14
CA SER A 76 -2.17 11.77 -5.31
C SER A 76 -1.07 11.10 -4.51
N PHE A 77 0.10 11.74 -4.56
CA PHE A 77 1.22 11.48 -3.69
C PHE A 77 1.53 12.74 -2.89
N VAL A 78 1.96 12.56 -1.65
CA VAL A 78 2.65 13.59 -0.88
C VAL A 78 4.11 13.15 -0.83
N ILE A 79 5.00 13.99 -1.34
CA ILE A 79 6.44 13.71 -1.41
C ILE A 79 7.16 14.89 -0.77
N SER A 80 8.12 14.61 0.11
CA SER A 80 8.93 15.65 0.76
C SER A 80 9.91 16.31 -0.23
N PRO A 81 10.51 17.46 0.11
CA PRO A 81 11.60 18.05 -0.67
C PRO A 81 12.80 17.10 -0.86
N GLU A 82 13.02 16.19 0.08
CA GLU A 82 14.07 15.16 0.07
C GLU A 82 13.67 13.90 -0.73
N PHE A 83 12.52 13.94 -1.41
CA PHE A 83 11.96 12.85 -2.21
C PHE A 83 11.49 11.63 -1.40
N GLU A 84 11.12 11.84 -0.13
CA GLU A 84 10.48 10.81 0.68
C GLU A 84 8.98 10.74 0.38
N LEU A 85 8.46 9.53 0.18
CA LEU A 85 7.02 9.33 0.04
C LEU A 85 6.35 9.44 1.41
N MET A 86 5.51 10.46 1.59
CA MET A 86 4.83 10.79 2.85
C MET A 86 3.33 10.50 2.83
N GLY A 87 2.75 10.28 1.64
CA GLY A 87 1.32 10.10 1.47
C GLY A 87 0.99 9.47 0.13
N LYS A 88 0.03 8.54 0.12
CA LYS A 88 -0.54 7.98 -1.11
C LYS A 88 -2.06 7.93 -1.04
N GLN A 89 -2.72 8.23 -2.15
CA GLN A 89 -4.16 8.07 -2.27
C GLN A 89 -4.58 7.47 -3.62
N GLN A 90 -5.34 6.38 -3.56
CA GLN A 90 -5.95 5.73 -4.73
C GLN A 90 -7.34 6.30 -5.02
N ILE A 91 -7.65 6.51 -6.31
CA ILE A 91 -8.92 7.10 -6.78
C ILE A 91 -10.16 6.33 -6.31
N HIS A 92 -10.06 5.02 -6.24
CA HIS A 92 -11.19 4.14 -5.95
C HIS A 92 -11.45 4.00 -4.44
N LYS A 93 -10.54 4.49 -3.59
CA LYS A 93 -10.69 4.57 -2.13
C LYS A 93 -11.28 5.92 -1.69
N LEU A 94 -11.68 6.78 -2.62
CA LEU A 94 -12.40 8.03 -2.31
C LEU A 94 -13.82 7.68 -1.84
N GLU A 95 -14.13 7.98 -0.58
CA GLU A 95 -15.49 7.85 -0.03
C GLU A 95 -16.47 8.69 -0.85
N ARG A 96 -17.45 8.03 -1.45
CA ARG A 96 -18.51 8.70 -2.22
C ARG A 96 -19.36 9.55 -1.28
N GLY A 97 -19.59 10.82 -1.64
CA GLY A 97 -20.45 11.74 -0.88
C GLY A 97 -19.71 12.71 0.06
N ILE A 98 -18.38 12.61 0.19
CA ILE A 98 -17.59 13.58 0.96
C ILE A 98 -17.22 14.79 0.09
N ASN A 99 -17.27 15.98 0.71
CA ASN A 99 -16.72 17.20 0.14
C ASN A 99 -15.22 17.00 -0.19
N ARG A 100 -14.90 17.05 -1.49
CA ARG A 100 -13.54 16.75 -2.03
C ARG A 100 -12.45 17.58 -1.35
N GLN A 101 -12.73 18.82 -0.99
CA GLN A 101 -11.77 19.72 -0.34
C GLN A 101 -11.49 19.28 1.11
N LYS A 102 -12.53 18.92 1.88
CA LYS A 102 -12.35 18.39 3.25
C LYS A 102 -11.57 17.08 3.24
N TYR A 103 -11.87 16.22 2.27
CA TYR A 103 -11.16 14.96 2.09
C TYR A 103 -9.67 15.20 1.77
N TYR A 104 -9.38 16.04 0.77
CA TYR A 104 -8.02 16.36 0.38
C TYR A 104 -7.22 16.99 1.53
N TYR A 105 -7.84 17.88 2.30
CA TYR A 105 -7.22 18.44 3.50
C TYR A 105 -6.92 17.38 4.57
N LYS A 106 -7.86 16.45 4.81
CA LYS A 106 -7.65 15.31 5.71
C LYS A 106 -6.47 14.46 5.23
N PHE A 107 -6.43 14.11 3.95
CA PHE A 107 -5.33 13.36 3.32
C PHE A 107 -3.97 14.04 3.54
N LEU A 108 -3.86 15.34 3.26
CA LEU A 108 -2.61 16.08 3.47
C LEU A 108 -2.19 16.12 4.94
N LYS A 109 -3.13 16.43 5.85
CA LYS A 109 -2.85 16.45 7.29
C LYS A 109 -2.37 15.08 7.79
N ASN A 110 -3.00 14.04 7.29
CA ASN A 110 -2.68 12.66 7.56
C ASN A 110 -1.27 12.31 7.07
N ALA A 111 -0.95 12.55 5.80
CA ALA A 111 0.39 12.36 5.23
C ALA A 111 1.49 13.13 6.00
N LEU A 112 1.25 14.40 6.32
CA LEU A 112 2.22 15.25 7.06
C LEU A 112 2.43 14.80 8.51
N THR A 113 1.48 14.07 9.10
CA THR A 113 1.61 13.52 10.46
C THR A 113 2.08 12.07 10.45
N GLY A 114 2.56 11.57 9.29
CA GLY A 114 2.96 10.17 9.10
C GLY A 114 1.79 9.18 9.10
N LYS A 115 0.55 9.68 9.12
CA LYS A 115 -0.69 8.89 9.12
C LYS A 115 -1.19 8.72 7.69
N GLU A 116 -0.57 7.88 6.88
CA GLU A 116 -1.03 7.70 5.49
C GLU A 116 -2.42 7.03 5.39
N PRO A 117 -3.30 7.41 4.44
CA PRO A 117 -4.41 6.55 4.03
C PRO A 117 -3.92 5.48 3.03
N GLY A 118 -3.64 4.28 3.53
CA GLY A 118 -3.46 3.08 2.70
C GLY A 118 -2.02 2.56 2.52
N LEU A 119 -1.08 2.99 3.36
CA LEU A 119 0.26 2.38 3.50
C LEU A 119 0.45 1.85 4.93
N GLY A 120 -0.17 0.72 5.25
CA GLY A 120 -0.03 0.03 6.52
C GLY A 120 1.40 -0.48 6.75
N ASN A 121 2.37 0.42 6.90
CA ASN A 121 3.71 0.09 7.37
C ASN A 121 3.70 0.24 8.88
N ILE A 122 3.85 -0.87 9.57
CA ILE A 122 3.93 -0.95 11.02
C ILE A 122 5.41 -0.96 11.39
N VAL A 123 5.88 0.13 11.98
CA VAL A 123 7.24 0.23 12.51
C VAL A 123 7.18 -0.11 13.99
N LEU A 124 7.72 -1.26 14.36
CA LEU A 124 7.79 -1.69 15.74
C LEU A 124 9.15 -1.31 16.32
N SER A 125 9.14 -0.71 17.50
CA SER A 125 10.34 -0.40 18.28
C SER A 125 10.26 -1.07 19.64
N ARG A 126 11.32 -1.00 20.45
CA ARG A 126 11.26 -1.55 21.82
C ARG A 126 10.32 -0.77 22.72
N GLU A 127 10.16 0.53 22.47
CA GLU A 127 9.24 1.41 23.18
C GLU A 127 7.79 1.20 22.76
N GLU A 128 7.57 0.86 21.48
CA GLU A 128 6.27 0.52 20.91
C GLU A 128 6.35 -0.81 20.16
N PRO A 129 6.43 -1.95 20.89
CA PRO A 129 6.67 -3.26 20.30
C PRO A 129 5.40 -3.88 19.72
N SER A 130 4.26 -3.19 19.79
CA SER A 130 2.97 -3.69 19.34
C SER A 130 2.12 -2.58 18.73
N GLN A 131 1.44 -2.89 17.63
CA GLN A 131 0.43 -2.02 17.02
C GLN A 131 -0.78 -2.82 16.53
N ILE A 132 -1.93 -2.14 16.42
CA ILE A 132 -3.17 -2.73 15.90
C ILE A 132 -3.52 -2.07 14.57
N VAL A 133 -3.84 -2.89 13.57
CA VAL A 133 -4.29 -2.47 12.25
C VAL A 133 -5.68 -3.01 11.99
N LEU A 134 -6.55 -2.14 11.45
CA LEU A 134 -7.87 -2.51 10.94
C LEU A 134 -7.87 -2.23 9.44
N ASP A 135 -8.17 -3.25 8.64
CA ASP A 135 -8.28 -3.09 7.18
C ASP A 135 -9.35 -4.05 6.61
N VAL A 136 -9.46 -4.09 5.29
CA VAL A 136 -10.43 -4.89 4.56
C VAL A 136 -9.70 -5.83 3.62
N LEU A 137 -10.11 -7.09 3.59
CA LEU A 137 -9.73 -8.05 2.56
C LEU A 137 -10.81 -8.13 1.48
N LYS A 138 -10.40 -8.55 0.29
CA LYS A 138 -11.30 -8.68 -0.86
C LYS A 138 -11.05 -9.99 -1.58
N THR A 139 -12.13 -10.70 -1.92
CA THR A 139 -12.08 -11.85 -2.81
C THR A 139 -11.65 -11.40 -4.21
N PRO A 140 -10.63 -12.04 -4.81
CA PRO A 140 -10.12 -11.66 -6.13
C PRO A 140 -11.21 -11.67 -7.19
N VAL A 141 -11.27 -10.60 -7.99
CA VAL A 141 -12.18 -10.54 -9.16
C VAL A 141 -11.56 -11.21 -10.39
N ILE A 142 -10.24 -11.09 -10.52
CA ILE A 142 -9.43 -11.65 -11.60
C ILE A 142 -8.20 -12.31 -10.97
N GLY A 143 -7.85 -13.51 -11.42
CA GLY A 143 -6.73 -14.28 -10.86
C GLY A 143 -7.06 -14.92 -9.51
N TYR A 144 -6.00 -15.27 -8.77
CA TYR A 144 -6.10 -16.06 -7.54
C TYR A 144 -5.90 -15.27 -6.25
N ALA A 145 -5.38 -14.04 -6.33
CA ALA A 145 -5.10 -13.22 -5.15
C ALA A 145 -5.29 -11.73 -5.42
N ASP A 146 -5.78 -11.01 -4.40
CA ASP A 146 -6.04 -9.57 -4.42
C ASP A 146 -5.72 -9.01 -3.03
N TYR A 147 -4.42 -8.94 -2.75
CA TYR A 147 -3.92 -8.67 -1.40
C TYR A 147 -4.13 -7.23 -0.95
N THR A 148 -4.63 -7.10 0.27
CA THR A 148 -4.29 -6.00 1.18
C THR A 148 -2.96 -6.35 1.83
N VAL A 149 -1.99 -5.43 1.79
CA VAL A 149 -0.61 -5.69 2.25
C VAL A 149 -0.25 -4.73 3.36
N ILE A 150 0.20 -5.29 4.47
CA ILE A 150 0.77 -4.61 5.63
C ILE A 150 2.27 -4.89 5.61
N VAL A 151 3.11 -3.86 5.63
CA VAL A 151 4.57 -4.02 5.77
C VAL A 151 4.89 -3.91 7.25
N ILE A 152 5.75 -4.77 7.77
CA ILE A 152 6.12 -4.76 9.19
C ILE A 152 7.63 -4.54 9.25
N ASP A 153 8.05 -3.42 9.81
CA ASP A 153 9.45 -3.08 10.04
C ASP A 153 9.81 -3.40 11.49
N THR A 154 10.69 -4.39 11.66
CA THR A 154 11.24 -4.82 12.96
C THR A 154 12.72 -4.48 13.08
N THR A 155 13.25 -3.55 12.28
CA THR A 155 14.70 -3.25 12.22
C THR A 155 15.28 -2.77 13.56
N ALA A 156 14.47 -2.19 14.44
CA ALA A 156 14.86 -1.82 15.80
C ALA A 156 15.25 -3.02 16.70
N PHE A 157 14.83 -4.24 16.33
CA PHE A 157 15.12 -5.48 17.04
C PHE A 157 16.40 -6.14 16.52
N GLU A 158 17.54 -5.47 16.68
CA GLU A 158 18.84 -5.86 16.09
C GLU A 158 19.27 -7.30 16.41
N LYS A 159 18.85 -7.83 17.56
CA LYS A 159 19.17 -9.19 18.02
C LYS A 159 18.14 -10.25 17.62
N GLY A 160 17.19 -9.88 16.77
CA GLY A 160 16.06 -10.72 16.44
C GLY A 160 14.95 -10.62 17.48
N GLY A 161 13.98 -11.51 17.36
CA GLY A 161 12.82 -11.59 18.23
C GLY A 161 11.79 -12.57 17.67
N LYS A 162 10.64 -12.64 18.34
CA LYS A 162 9.48 -13.40 17.90
C LYS A 162 8.39 -12.43 17.45
N LEU A 163 8.10 -12.41 16.15
CA LEU A 163 6.98 -11.68 15.58
C LEU A 163 5.70 -12.50 15.78
N THR A 164 4.71 -11.87 16.41
CA THR A 164 3.37 -12.42 16.63
C THR A 164 2.35 -11.55 15.91
N ILE A 165 1.47 -12.19 15.13
CA ILE A 165 0.36 -11.54 14.44
C ILE A 165 -0.93 -12.24 14.88
N GLU A 166 -1.70 -11.58 15.73
CA GLU A 166 -3.05 -12.00 16.11
C GLU A 166 -4.03 -11.42 15.10
N ILE A 167 -4.91 -12.25 14.55
CA ILE A 167 -5.82 -11.90 13.46
C ILE A 167 -7.23 -12.21 13.90
N GLU A 168 -8.13 -11.23 13.75
CA GLU A 168 -9.57 -11.41 13.91
C GLU A 168 -10.25 -10.98 12.61
N ILE A 169 -11.16 -11.81 12.09
CA ILE A 169 -11.90 -11.48 10.87
C ILE A 169 -13.34 -11.06 11.23
N GLY A 170 -13.87 -10.12 10.48
CA GLY A 170 -15.23 -9.62 10.67
C GLY A 170 -16.29 -10.66 10.28
N ARG A 171 -17.54 -10.26 10.48
CA ARG A 171 -18.74 -11.08 10.23
C ARG A 171 -19.25 -11.07 8.78
N ALA A 172 -18.57 -10.40 7.85
CA ALA A 172 -19.03 -10.36 6.47
C ALA A 172 -18.66 -11.66 5.73
N ASP A 173 -19.29 -11.93 4.59
CA ASP A 173 -19.25 -13.26 3.98
C ASP A 173 -17.87 -13.71 3.47
N ALA A 174 -16.90 -12.81 3.25
CA ALA A 174 -15.59 -13.21 2.74
C ALA A 174 -14.72 -13.88 3.83
N GLU A 175 -14.27 -15.10 3.54
CA GLU A 175 -13.20 -15.79 4.23
C GLU A 175 -11.85 -15.14 3.90
N GLY A 176 -10.88 -15.23 4.81
CA GLY A 176 -9.56 -14.62 4.66
C GLY A 176 -8.42 -15.63 4.60
N TYR A 177 -7.52 -15.44 3.63
CA TYR A 177 -6.18 -16.02 3.64
C TYR A 177 -5.15 -14.97 4.02
N PHE A 178 -4.27 -15.35 4.93
CA PHE A 178 -3.25 -14.48 5.51
C PHE A 178 -1.87 -15.13 5.34
N TYR A 179 -0.91 -14.38 4.82
CA TYR A 179 0.44 -14.88 4.53
C TYR A 179 1.49 -13.90 5.03
N LEU A 180 2.49 -14.41 5.72
CA LEU A 180 3.70 -13.68 6.08
C LEU A 180 4.82 -14.11 5.13
N VAL A 181 5.49 -13.14 4.51
CA VAL A 181 6.68 -13.36 3.67
C VAL A 181 7.78 -12.39 4.08
N ASP A 182 9.01 -12.68 3.63
CA ASP A 182 10.12 -11.75 3.77
C ASP A 182 9.83 -10.42 3.04
N GLY A 183 10.43 -9.33 3.51
CA GLY A 183 10.29 -8.00 2.92
C GLY A 183 10.79 -7.92 1.48
N ASP A 184 11.75 -8.76 1.09
CA ASP A 184 12.27 -8.82 -0.27
C ASP A 184 11.47 -9.75 -1.19
N ASP A 185 10.69 -10.67 -0.62
CA ASP A 185 9.90 -11.63 -1.38
C ASP A 185 8.56 -11.06 -1.86
N ASP A 186 8.05 -11.61 -2.98
CA ASP A 186 6.72 -11.33 -3.48
C ASP A 186 5.67 -12.21 -2.81
N LEU A 187 4.49 -11.65 -2.54
CA LEU A 187 3.34 -12.45 -2.08
C LEU A 187 2.91 -13.44 -3.17
N PRO A 188 2.55 -14.68 -2.80
CA PRO A 188 2.23 -15.71 -3.76
C PRO A 188 0.95 -15.37 -4.54
N ILE A 189 1.02 -15.39 -5.87
CA ILE A 189 -0.11 -15.13 -6.78
C ILE A 189 -0.64 -16.42 -7.43
N THR A 190 -0.13 -17.56 -6.99
CA THR A 190 -0.50 -18.88 -7.49
C THR A 190 -1.80 -19.35 -6.87
N GLU A 191 -2.42 -20.29 -7.56
CA GLU A 191 -3.64 -20.95 -7.13
C GLU A 191 -3.46 -21.68 -5.79
N PHE A 192 -2.32 -22.33 -5.61
CA PHE A 192 -1.96 -23.04 -4.39
C PHE A 192 -0.71 -22.41 -3.77
N VAL A 193 -0.78 -22.15 -2.46
CA VAL A 193 0.35 -21.65 -1.66
C VAL A 193 0.89 -22.80 -0.82
N THR A 194 2.16 -23.13 -0.96
CA THR A 194 2.84 -24.17 -0.15
C THR A 194 3.56 -23.55 1.05
N LYS A 195 4.01 -24.39 1.99
CA LYS A 195 4.74 -23.93 3.18
C LYS A 195 6.11 -23.33 2.83
N ASP A 196 6.69 -23.70 1.70
CA ASP A 196 8.02 -23.21 1.29
C ASP A 196 7.96 -21.83 0.62
N MET A 197 6.76 -21.34 0.30
CA MET A 197 6.55 -20.05 -0.35
C MET A 197 6.33 -18.90 0.64
N VAL A 198 6.08 -19.21 1.91
CA VAL A 198 5.69 -18.24 2.93
C VAL A 198 6.34 -18.60 4.26
N LEU A 199 6.66 -17.59 5.07
CA LEU A 199 7.23 -17.78 6.39
C LEU A 199 6.19 -18.37 7.36
N ALA A 200 4.94 -17.91 7.22
CA ALA A 200 3.80 -18.44 7.95
C ALA A 200 2.47 -18.08 7.29
N ARG A 201 1.39 -18.76 7.68
CA ARG A 201 0.05 -18.57 7.08
C ARG A 201 -1.10 -18.89 8.02
N ALA A 202 -2.25 -18.27 7.78
CA ALA A 202 -3.53 -18.62 8.38
C ALA A 202 -4.65 -18.54 7.33
N TRP A 203 -5.70 -19.32 7.56
CA TRP A 203 -6.98 -19.24 6.85
C TRP A 203 -8.07 -19.13 7.91
N LEU A 204 -9.04 -18.24 7.68
CA LEU A 204 -10.09 -17.90 8.63
C LEU A 204 -11.44 -17.76 7.93
N GLU A 205 -12.45 -18.40 8.50
CA GLU A 205 -13.86 -18.16 8.17
C GLU A 205 -14.39 -16.92 8.93
N PRO A 206 -15.49 -16.29 8.49
CA PRO A 206 -16.07 -15.13 9.18
C PRO A 206 -16.23 -15.33 10.70
N GLU A 207 -15.92 -14.29 11.47
CA GLU A 207 -15.94 -14.28 12.95
C GLU A 207 -14.92 -15.20 13.64
N GLU A 208 -14.00 -15.82 12.90
CA GLU A 208 -12.88 -16.56 13.48
C GLU A 208 -11.69 -15.67 13.87
N ALA A 209 -10.81 -16.22 14.70
CA ALA A 209 -9.53 -15.64 15.05
C ALA A 209 -8.40 -16.66 14.93
N ALA A 210 -7.21 -16.21 14.53
CA ALA A 210 -6.01 -17.02 14.48
C ALA A 210 -4.79 -16.22 14.91
N GLN A 211 -3.71 -16.95 15.19
CA GLN A 211 -2.41 -16.37 15.50
C GLN A 211 -1.36 -16.95 14.55
N ILE A 212 -0.49 -16.09 14.04
CA ILE A 212 0.70 -16.45 13.30
C ILE A 212 1.92 -16.03 14.12
N GLU A 213 2.91 -16.90 14.21
CA GLU A 213 4.16 -16.63 14.91
C GLU A 213 5.36 -16.93 14.00
N TYR A 214 6.38 -16.07 14.04
CA TYR A 214 7.62 -16.26 13.30
C TYR A 214 8.83 -15.71 14.08
N SER A 215 9.83 -16.56 14.28
CA SER A 215 11.10 -16.15 14.91
C SER A 215 12.10 -15.66 13.86
N PHE A 216 12.75 -14.54 14.14
CA PHE A 216 13.75 -13.94 13.26
C PHE A 216 15.03 -13.63 14.03
N ALA A 217 16.19 -13.77 13.37
CA ALA A 217 17.50 -13.67 14.01
C ALA A 217 18.06 -12.23 14.10
N ARG A 218 17.53 -11.32 13.27
CA ARG A 218 17.89 -9.90 13.25
C ARG A 218 16.71 -9.09 12.73
N GLY A 219 16.59 -7.85 13.21
CA GLY A 219 15.57 -6.91 12.74
C GLY A 219 15.57 -6.80 11.23
N GLN A 220 14.39 -6.87 10.63
CA GLN A 220 14.20 -6.87 9.19
C GLN A 220 12.79 -6.38 8.83
N ILE A 221 12.49 -6.35 7.54
CA ILE A 221 11.17 -5.99 7.04
C ILE A 221 10.44 -7.26 6.63
N PHE A 222 9.14 -7.33 6.92
CA PHE A 222 8.24 -8.39 6.47
C PHE A 222 7.08 -7.81 5.67
N LYS A 223 6.44 -8.65 4.85
CA LYS A 223 5.14 -8.34 4.26
C LYS A 223 4.10 -9.33 4.76
N PHE A 224 3.00 -8.78 5.26
CA PHE A 224 1.82 -9.52 5.68
C PHE A 224 0.68 -9.23 4.70
N GLY A 225 0.29 -10.24 3.93
CA GLY A 225 -0.76 -10.14 2.92
C GLY A 225 -2.06 -10.77 3.40
N ALA A 226 -3.18 -10.08 3.20
CA ALA A 226 -4.54 -10.57 3.43
C ALA A 226 -5.33 -10.56 2.11
N THR A 227 -5.95 -11.68 1.72
CA THR A 227 -6.79 -11.79 0.51
C THR A 227 -8.02 -12.62 0.80
N GLY A 228 -9.12 -12.37 0.08
CA GLY A 228 -10.32 -13.21 0.19
C GLY A 228 -10.17 -14.56 -0.51
N CYS A 229 -10.97 -15.54 -0.09
CA CYS A 229 -11.01 -16.88 -0.70
C CYS A 229 -11.70 -16.88 -2.06
N ASN A 230 -10.93 -17.10 -3.13
CA ASN A 230 -11.41 -17.10 -4.52
C ASN A 230 -12.23 -18.34 -4.92
N TYR A 231 -12.26 -19.39 -4.11
CA TYR A 231 -13.00 -20.63 -4.40
C TYR A 231 -14.36 -20.72 -3.74
N ARG A 232 -14.49 -20.14 -2.54
CA ARG A 232 -15.69 -20.29 -1.70
C ARG A 232 -16.55 -19.04 -1.64
N ASN A 233 -15.99 -17.87 -1.93
CA ASN A 233 -16.74 -16.63 -1.90
C ASN A 233 -16.99 -16.09 -3.31
N GLU A 234 -18.07 -15.32 -3.43
CA GLU A 234 -18.32 -14.55 -4.65
C GLU A 234 -17.16 -13.58 -4.93
N LYS A 235 -16.89 -13.38 -6.22
CA LYS A 235 -15.81 -12.50 -6.66
C LYS A 235 -16.08 -11.08 -6.20
N GLY A 236 -15.09 -10.48 -5.55
CA GLY A 236 -15.14 -9.11 -5.11
C GLY A 236 -15.88 -8.88 -3.79
N THR A 237 -16.37 -9.92 -3.13
CA THR A 237 -16.85 -9.87 -1.74
C THR A 237 -15.73 -9.37 -0.82
N THR A 238 -16.10 -8.64 0.23
CA THR A 238 -15.15 -8.02 1.15
C THR A 238 -15.49 -8.38 2.59
N ASN A 239 -14.47 -8.47 3.43
CA ASN A 239 -14.65 -8.56 4.87
C ASN A 239 -13.60 -7.70 5.58
N ALA A 240 -13.95 -7.17 6.74
CA ALA A 240 -13.00 -6.45 7.58
C ALA A 240 -12.13 -7.46 8.33
N PHE A 241 -10.94 -7.04 8.73
CA PHE A 241 -10.11 -7.77 9.68
C PHE A 241 -9.37 -6.80 10.59
N SER A 242 -9.09 -7.26 11.81
CA SER A 242 -8.20 -6.61 12.77
C SER A 242 -6.96 -7.47 12.90
N VAL A 243 -5.79 -6.86 12.93
CA VAL A 243 -4.56 -7.54 13.35
C VAL A 243 -3.87 -6.78 14.46
N ARG A 244 -3.46 -7.50 15.50
CA ARG A 244 -2.44 -7.02 16.45
C ARG A 244 -1.11 -7.63 16.06
N ILE A 245 -0.13 -6.78 15.84
CA ILE A 245 1.22 -7.16 15.42
C ILE A 245 2.16 -6.76 16.54
N SER A 246 2.90 -7.72 17.08
CA SER A 246 3.83 -7.49 18.18
C SER A 246 5.15 -8.24 18.01
N VAL A 247 6.22 -7.74 18.65
CA VAL A 247 7.50 -8.42 18.76
C VAL A 247 7.86 -8.60 20.23
N GLU A 248 8.31 -9.80 20.56
CA GLU A 248 8.90 -10.15 21.87
C GLU A 248 10.40 -10.45 21.71
N ASP A 249 11.24 -9.88 22.58
CA ASP A 249 12.70 -10.06 22.64
C ASP A 249 13.12 -11.27 23.50
#